data_AF-A0A3B1ASZ7-F1
#
_entry.id   AF-A0A3B1ASZ7-F1
#
_cell.length_a   1.000
_cell.length_b   1.000
_cell.length_c   1.000
_cell.angle_alpha   90.00
_cell.angle_beta   90.00
_cell.angle_gamma   90.00
#
_symmetry.space_group_name_H-M   'P 1'
#
loop_
_entity.id
_entity.type
_entity.pdbx_description
1 polymer ?
#
loop_
_entity_poly.entity_id
_entity_poly.type
_entity_poly.pdbx_seq_one_letter_code
_entity_poly.pdbx_strand_id
1 'polypeptide(L)'
;MCDHDGCGDKGEFPAPKSPDSRDKWQFCEKHITEFNGKWNYFEGLSKEEAFKRAQEDMRTARGYASSGAYDMGSAETYGKDRRRSDALIILDLDDDATPAEIKAAYRRMAKLYHPDTNLGDSDAAIKFQQVSTAYEVLTVK
;
A
#
# COMPACT_ATOMS: atom_id res chain seq x y z
N MET A 1 3.48 -1.83 -37.97
CA MET A 1 2.52 -0.71 -37.97
C MET A 1 1.70 -0.81 -36.69
N CYS A 2 1.06 0.26 -36.24
CA CYS A 2 0.19 0.24 -35.07
C CYS A 2 -1.01 -0.69 -35.32
N ASP A 3 -1.34 -1.55 -34.35
CA ASP A 3 -2.44 -2.52 -34.43
C ASP A 3 -3.82 -1.90 -34.11
N HIS A 4 -3.89 -0.59 -33.87
CA HIS A 4 -5.16 0.12 -33.71
C HIS A 4 -5.84 0.35 -35.06
N ASP A 5 -7.15 0.13 -35.13
CA ASP A 5 -7.93 0.23 -36.35
C ASP A 5 -7.77 1.63 -36.99
N GLY A 6 -7.49 1.66 -38.29
CA GLY A 6 -7.27 2.89 -39.05
C GLY A 6 -5.99 3.66 -38.72
N CYS A 7 -5.10 3.16 -37.85
CA CYS A 7 -3.87 3.85 -37.49
C CYS A 7 -2.69 3.45 -38.39
N GLY A 8 -2.13 4.42 -39.13
CA GLY A 8 -0.95 4.24 -39.97
C GLY A 8 0.40 4.46 -39.25
N ASP A 9 0.38 4.84 -37.98
CA ASP A 9 1.59 5.18 -37.23
C ASP A 9 2.47 3.95 -36.95
N LYS A 10 3.74 4.19 -36.59
CA LYS A 10 4.67 3.12 -36.22
C LYS A 10 4.27 2.51 -34.87
N GLY A 11 4.08 1.19 -34.85
CA GLY A 11 3.85 0.43 -33.63
C GLY A 11 5.20 0.05 -33.01
N GLU A 12 5.57 0.71 -31.91
CA GLU A 12 6.85 0.48 -31.20
C GLU A 12 6.65 -0.04 -29.78
N PHE A 13 5.44 0.11 -29.24
CA PHE A 13 5.12 -0.21 -27.86
C PHE A 13 4.27 -1.49 -27.79
N PRO A 14 4.84 -2.61 -27.31
CA PRO A 14 4.11 -3.86 -27.20
C PRO A 14 3.15 -3.87 -26.00
N ALA A 15 1.94 -4.38 -26.19
CA ALA A 15 0.93 -4.55 -25.13
C ALA A 15 0.42 -6.01 -25.10
N PRO A 16 0.14 -6.60 -23.92
CA PRO A 16 -0.44 -7.95 -23.85
C PRO A 16 -1.84 -8.00 -24.47
N LYS A 17 -2.20 -9.10 -25.13
CA LYS A 17 -3.59 -9.29 -25.60
C LYS A 17 -4.52 -9.78 -24.49
N SER A 18 -4.01 -10.61 -23.59
CA SER A 18 -4.68 -11.08 -22.39
C SER A 18 -3.63 -11.31 -21.28
N PRO A 19 -4.01 -11.32 -19.99
CA PRO A 19 -3.08 -11.57 -18.88
C PRO A 19 -2.27 -12.88 -19.03
N ASP A 20 -2.91 -13.90 -19.60
CA ASP A 20 -2.33 -15.26 -19.70
C ASP A 20 -1.78 -15.59 -21.11
N SER A 21 -1.98 -14.72 -22.10
CA SER A 21 -1.46 -14.95 -23.45
C SER A 21 -0.04 -14.41 -23.61
N ARG A 22 0.77 -15.16 -24.38
CA ARG A 22 2.09 -14.72 -24.84
C ARG A 22 2.00 -13.73 -26.01
N ASP A 23 0.83 -13.62 -26.63
CA ASP A 23 0.59 -12.75 -27.77
C ASP A 23 0.56 -11.28 -27.35
N LYS A 24 1.07 -10.43 -28.24
CA LYS A 24 1.18 -8.99 -27.99
C LYS A 24 0.62 -8.19 -29.17
N TRP A 25 -0.05 -7.09 -28.87
CA TRP A 25 -0.31 -5.99 -29.79
C TRP A 25 0.91 -5.08 -29.89
N GLN A 26 1.06 -4.37 -31.00
CA GLN A 26 2.06 -3.34 -31.26
C GLN A 26 1.34 -2.01 -31.45
N PHE A 27 1.43 -1.10 -30.48
CA PHE A 27 0.79 0.20 -30.54
C PHE A 27 1.79 1.34 -30.75
N CYS A 28 1.31 2.46 -31.28
CA CYS A 28 2.00 3.74 -31.21
C CYS A 28 1.79 4.37 -29.81
N GLU A 29 2.52 5.43 -29.50
CA GLU A 29 2.49 6.11 -28.19
C GLU A 29 1.08 6.54 -27.74
N LYS A 30 0.26 7.00 -28.69
CA LYS A 30 -1.12 7.41 -28.40
C LYS A 30 -1.98 6.22 -27.97
N HIS A 31 -1.97 5.15 -28.76
CA HIS A 31 -2.85 4.00 -28.51
C HIS A 31 -2.35 3.11 -27.37
N ILE A 32 -1.05 3.05 -27.06
CA ILE A 32 -0.59 2.35 -25.86
C ILE A 32 -1.09 3.04 -24.59
N THR A 33 -1.16 4.37 -24.59
CA THR A 33 -1.67 5.13 -23.44
C THR A 33 -3.18 4.88 -23.25
N GLU A 34 -3.94 4.90 -24.34
CA GLU A 34 -5.38 4.56 -24.32
C GLU A 34 -5.63 3.11 -23.89
N PHE A 35 -4.79 2.17 -24.36
CA PHE A 35 -4.86 0.77 -23.98
C PHE A 35 -4.61 0.60 -22.49
N ASN A 36 -3.51 1.17 -21.97
CA ASN A 36 -3.15 1.08 -20.55
C ASN A 36 -4.22 1.68 -19.64
N GLY A 37 -4.87 2.78 -20.05
CA GLY A 37 -5.94 3.40 -19.27
C GLY A 37 -7.22 2.56 -19.19
N LYS A 38 -7.48 1.71 -20.20
CA LYS A 38 -8.64 0.82 -20.25
C LYS A 38 -8.33 -0.59 -19.73
N TRP A 39 -7.06 -0.93 -19.56
CA TRP A 39 -6.63 -2.27 -19.19
C TRP A 39 -6.99 -2.58 -17.73
N ASN A 40 -7.85 -3.57 -17.53
CA ASN A 40 -8.12 -4.12 -16.21
C ASN A 40 -7.56 -5.54 -16.11
N TYR A 41 -6.44 -5.69 -15.41
CA TYR A 41 -5.79 -6.98 -15.21
C TYR A 41 -6.71 -8.03 -14.56
N PHE A 42 -7.73 -7.58 -13.80
CA PHE A 42 -8.69 -8.44 -13.10
C PHE A 42 -10.06 -8.53 -13.81
N GLU A 43 -10.15 -8.10 -15.06
CA GLU A 43 -11.39 -8.20 -15.84
C GLU A 43 -11.88 -9.65 -15.91
N GLY A 44 -13.15 -9.88 -15.58
CA GLY A 44 -13.78 -11.21 -15.61
C GLY A 44 -13.51 -12.10 -14.39
N LEU A 45 -12.70 -11.66 -13.42
CA LEU A 45 -12.48 -12.37 -12.16
C LEU A 45 -13.43 -11.89 -11.06
N SER A 46 -13.87 -12.80 -10.18
CA SER A 46 -14.47 -12.39 -8.90
C SER A 46 -13.44 -11.70 -8.00
N LYS A 47 -13.90 -10.99 -6.98
CA LYS A 47 -13.02 -10.31 -6.01
C LYS A 47 -12.09 -11.32 -5.31
N GLU A 48 -12.62 -12.48 -4.96
CA GLU A 48 -11.89 -13.55 -4.29
C GLU A 48 -10.83 -14.16 -5.19
N GLU A 49 -11.13 -14.35 -6.48
CA GLU A 49 -10.19 -14.90 -7.46
C GLU A 49 -9.11 -13.89 -7.84
N ALA A 50 -9.48 -12.61 -8.03
CA ALA A 50 -8.53 -11.52 -8.25
C ALA A 50 -7.53 -11.41 -7.08
N PHE A 51 -8.03 -11.52 -5.84
CA PHE A 51 -7.19 -11.50 -4.64
C PHE A 51 -6.24 -12.70 -4.56
N LYS A 52 -6.71 -13.90 -4.90
CA LYS A 52 -5.84 -15.10 -4.95
C LYS A 52 -4.77 -14.98 -6.03
N ARG A 53 -5.14 -14.54 -7.23
CA ARG A 53 -4.22 -14.33 -8.36
C ARG A 53 -3.12 -13.34 -7.97
N ALA A 54 -3.49 -12.18 -7.41
CA ALA A 54 -2.53 -11.19 -6.93
C ALA A 54 -1.57 -11.74 -5.86
N GLN A 55 -2.08 -12.55 -4.91
CA GLN A 55 -1.22 -13.19 -3.91
C GLN A 55 -0.25 -14.20 -4.52
N GLU A 56 -0.68 -14.98 -5.51
CA GLU A 56 0.15 -15.97 -6.18
C GLU A 56 1.22 -15.32 -7.07
N ASP A 57 0.86 -14.30 -7.84
CA ASP A 57 1.80 -13.52 -8.65
C ASP A 57 2.84 -12.84 -7.75
N MET A 58 2.44 -12.28 -6.61
CA MET A 58 3.39 -11.72 -5.63
C MET A 58 4.35 -12.78 -5.08
N ARG A 59 3.87 -14.02 -4.87
CA ARG A 59 4.71 -15.14 -4.39
C ARG A 59 5.68 -15.66 -5.44
N THR A 60 5.24 -15.74 -6.70
CA THR A 60 6.03 -16.29 -7.81
C THR A 60 6.95 -15.24 -8.45
N ALA A 61 6.59 -13.96 -8.39
CA ALA A 61 7.43 -12.81 -8.76
C ALA A 61 8.62 -12.58 -7.82
N ARG A 62 8.94 -13.53 -6.93
CA ARG A 62 10.08 -13.47 -5.99
C ARG A 62 11.42 -13.24 -6.70
N GLY A 63 11.56 -13.63 -7.98
CA GLY A 63 12.73 -13.33 -8.81
C GLY A 63 12.76 -11.91 -9.42
N TYR A 64 11.61 -11.24 -9.53
CA TYR A 64 11.50 -9.83 -9.95
C TYR A 64 11.59 -8.88 -8.76
N ALA A 65 11.03 -9.26 -7.61
CA ALA A 65 11.22 -8.55 -6.35
C ALA A 65 12.69 -8.56 -5.89
N SER A 66 13.50 -9.54 -6.32
CA SER A 66 14.93 -9.60 -6.02
C SER A 66 15.83 -8.83 -6.99
N SER A 67 15.31 -8.30 -8.11
CA SER A 67 16.15 -7.74 -9.19
C SER A 67 16.43 -6.23 -9.08
N GLY A 68 15.96 -5.55 -8.03
CA GLY A 68 16.40 -4.19 -7.66
C GLY A 68 16.10 -3.06 -8.66
N ALA A 69 15.45 -3.33 -9.80
CA ALA A 69 15.15 -2.33 -10.84
C ALA A 69 13.99 -1.39 -10.48
N TYR A 70 13.25 -1.71 -9.41
CA TYR A 70 12.31 -0.82 -8.74
C TYR A 70 12.56 -1.01 -7.26
N ASP A 71 13.53 -0.28 -6.72
CA ASP A 71 13.63 -0.08 -5.27
C ASP A 71 12.42 0.79 -4.85
N MET A 72 11.24 0.16 -4.75
CA MET A 72 10.09 0.69 -4.01
C MET A 72 10.35 0.54 -2.50
N GLY A 73 11.55 0.94 -2.07
CA GLY A 73 12.16 0.72 -0.77
C GLY A 73 12.16 -0.73 -0.28
N SER A 74 13.22 -1.14 0.39
CA SER A 74 13.25 -2.41 1.08
C SER A 74 12.09 -2.50 2.09
N ALA A 75 11.61 -3.72 2.37
CA ALA A 75 10.68 -3.98 3.47
C ALA A 75 11.20 -3.44 4.84
N GLU A 76 12.50 -3.15 4.91
CA GLU A 76 13.20 -2.57 6.05
C GLU A 76 13.05 -1.04 6.15
N THR A 77 12.99 -0.31 5.02
CA THR A 77 12.77 1.15 5.01
C THR A 77 11.28 1.50 5.08
N TYR A 78 10.43 0.94 4.21
CA TYR A 78 8.98 1.19 4.23
C TYR A 78 8.28 0.66 5.48
N GLY A 79 8.78 -0.43 6.07
CA GLY A 79 8.19 -1.01 7.28
C GLY A 79 8.45 -0.19 8.54
N LYS A 80 9.53 0.61 8.59
CA LYS A 80 9.85 1.46 9.74
C LYS A 80 9.04 2.76 9.69
N ASP A 81 8.97 3.39 8.52
CA ASP A 81 8.23 4.64 8.34
C ASP A 81 6.72 4.45 8.48
N ARG A 82 6.16 3.34 7.96
CA ARG A 82 4.74 3.00 8.22
C ARG A 82 4.42 2.79 9.70
N ARG A 83 5.28 2.07 10.44
CA ARG A 83 5.07 1.84 11.88
C ARG A 83 5.07 3.15 12.67
N ARG A 84 5.94 4.09 12.28
CA ARG A 84 5.96 5.44 12.87
C ARG A 84 4.72 6.24 12.50
N SER A 85 4.32 6.28 11.23
CA SER A 85 3.13 7.03 10.78
C SER A 85 1.84 6.47 11.38
N ASP A 86 1.69 5.14 11.43
CA ASP A 86 0.52 4.48 12.01
C ASP A 86 0.42 4.81 13.52
N ALA A 87 1.55 4.88 14.22
CA ALA A 87 1.60 5.29 15.62
C ALA A 87 1.23 6.77 15.84
N LEU A 88 1.58 7.66 14.91
CA LEU A 88 1.18 9.07 14.97
C LEU A 88 -0.32 9.24 14.75
N ILE A 89 -0.90 8.50 13.80
CA ILE A 89 -2.35 8.48 13.55
C ILE A 89 -3.12 8.00 14.80
N ILE A 90 -2.64 6.96 15.48
CA ILE A 90 -3.25 6.46 16.73
C ILE A 90 -3.24 7.54 17.82
N LEU A 91 -2.19 8.37 17.88
CA LEU A 91 -2.08 9.47 18.83
C LEU A 91 -2.76 10.76 18.35
N ASP A 92 -3.41 10.74 17.19
CA ASP A 92 -4.06 11.89 16.55
C ASP A 92 -3.08 13.05 16.37
N LEU A 93 -1.94 12.75 15.73
CA LEU A 93 -0.84 13.67 15.47
C LEU A 93 -0.42 13.62 14.00
N ASP A 94 0.10 14.76 13.52
CA ASP A 94 0.70 14.89 12.20
C ASP A 94 2.09 14.24 12.12
N ASP A 95 2.58 14.05 10.90
CA ASP A 95 3.85 13.39 10.58
C ASP A 95 5.09 14.18 11.08
N ASP A 96 4.95 15.50 11.23
CA ASP A 96 5.97 16.42 11.74
C ASP A 96 5.95 16.60 13.27
N ALA A 97 5.09 15.86 13.98
CA ALA A 97 4.92 16.01 15.42
C ALA A 97 6.23 15.85 16.22
N THR A 98 6.45 16.79 17.12
CA THR A 98 7.64 16.84 17.97
C THR A 98 7.56 15.83 19.13
N PRO A 99 8.69 15.41 19.72
CA PRO A 99 8.68 14.53 20.90
C PRO A 99 7.90 15.08 22.09
N ALA A 100 7.79 16.41 22.21
CA ALA A 100 6.99 17.06 23.24
C ALA A 100 5.48 16.86 23.00
N GLU A 101 5.04 16.99 21.75
CA GLU A 101 3.65 16.78 21.33
C GLU A 101 3.24 15.31 21.46
N ILE A 102 4.11 14.38 21.07
CA ILE A 102 3.90 12.93 21.24
C ILE A 102 3.64 12.60 22.72
N LYS A 103 4.47 13.14 23.62
CA LYS A 103 4.33 12.94 25.08
C LYS A 103 3.07 13.61 25.64
N ALA A 104 2.69 14.78 25.10
CA ALA A 104 1.48 15.48 25.51
C ALA A 104 0.21 14.71 25.06
N ALA A 105 0.17 14.25 23.81
CA ALA A 105 -0.93 13.46 23.26
C ALA A 105 -1.13 12.15 24.03
N TYR A 106 -0.05 11.41 24.27
CA TYR A 106 -0.08 10.20 25.08
C TYR A 106 -0.69 10.45 26.48
N ARG A 107 -0.26 11.50 27.18
CA ARG A 107 -0.80 11.84 28.51
C ARG A 107 -2.28 12.21 28.48
N ARG A 108 -2.76 12.86 27.41
CA ARG A 108 -4.18 13.20 27.25
C ARG A 108 -5.00 11.92 27.07
N MET A 109 -4.60 11.07 26.12
CA MET A 109 -5.32 9.83 25.79
C MET A 109 -5.25 8.78 26.91
N ALA A 110 -4.10 8.66 27.59
CA ALA A 110 -3.95 7.75 28.73
C ALA A 110 -4.86 8.12 29.90
N LYS A 111 -5.13 9.41 30.13
CA LYS A 111 -6.13 9.85 31.12
C LYS A 111 -7.56 9.59 30.66
N LEU A 112 -7.83 9.75 29.37
CA LEU A 112 -9.16 9.54 28.80
C LEU A 112 -9.56 8.06 28.85
N TYR A 113 -8.63 7.16 28.53
CA TYR A 113 -8.87 5.73 28.42
C TYR A 113 -8.29 4.93 29.60
N HIS A 114 -7.96 5.58 30.73
CA HIS A 114 -7.35 4.88 31.86
C HIS A 114 -8.28 3.77 32.37
N PRO A 115 -7.77 2.56 32.67
CA PRO A 115 -8.60 1.47 33.17
C PRO A 115 -9.30 1.84 34.48
N ASP A 116 -8.62 2.55 35.39
CA ASP A 116 -9.22 2.99 36.67
C ASP A 116 -10.44 3.89 36.51
N THR A 117 -10.48 4.74 35.48
CA THR A 117 -11.63 5.64 35.24
C THR A 117 -12.70 5.00 34.36
N ASN A 118 -12.36 3.96 33.61
CA ASN A 118 -13.23 3.27 32.65
C ASN A 118 -13.35 1.77 33.00
N LEU A 119 -13.69 1.48 34.26
CA LEU A 119 -13.76 0.12 34.77
C LEU A 119 -14.86 -0.68 34.04
N GLY A 120 -14.48 -1.76 33.35
CA GLY A 120 -15.42 -2.62 32.62
C GLY A 120 -15.72 -2.18 31.19
N ASP A 121 -15.11 -1.10 30.69
CA ASP A 121 -15.20 -0.69 29.29
C ASP A 121 -14.09 -1.37 28.47
N SER A 122 -14.46 -2.39 27.69
CA SER A 122 -13.54 -3.09 26.81
C SER A 122 -12.96 -2.21 25.71
N ASP A 123 -13.71 -1.20 25.24
CA ASP A 123 -13.26 -0.32 24.17
C ASP A 123 -12.24 0.68 24.69
N ALA A 124 -12.42 1.19 25.91
CA ALA A 124 -11.41 2.01 26.58
C ALA A 124 -10.11 1.21 26.81
N ALA A 125 -10.21 -0.06 27.22
CA ALA A 125 -9.05 -0.93 27.39
C ALA A 125 -8.30 -1.17 26.08
N ILE A 126 -9.01 -1.43 24.96
CA ILE A 126 -8.41 -1.59 23.63
C ILE A 126 -7.70 -0.31 23.20
N LYS A 127 -8.35 0.86 23.35
CA LYS A 127 -7.77 2.16 22.99
C LYS A 127 -6.55 2.49 23.84
N PHE A 128 -6.59 2.20 25.14
CA PHE A 128 -5.45 2.39 26.03
C PHE A 128 -4.24 1.55 25.58
N GLN A 129 -4.48 0.27 25.21
CA GLN A 129 -3.44 -0.61 24.70
C GLN A 129 -2.84 -0.10 23.37
N GLN A 130 -3.68 0.40 22.46
CA GLN A 130 -3.24 0.98 21.19
C GLN A 130 -2.38 2.22 21.41
N VAL A 131 -2.82 3.14 22.27
CA VAL A 131 -2.10 4.37 22.62
C VAL A 131 -0.76 4.07 23.30
N SER A 132 -0.71 3.06 24.17
CA SER A 132 0.54 2.64 24.82
C SER A 132 1.54 2.06 23.82
N THR A 133 1.07 1.16 22.95
CA THR A 133 1.90 0.56 21.90
C THR A 133 2.44 1.63 20.94
N ALA A 134 1.58 2.58 20.52
CA ALA A 134 1.97 3.67 19.64
C ALA A 134 3.06 4.56 20.26
N TYR A 135 2.92 4.92 21.54
CA TYR A 135 3.94 5.71 22.23
C TYR A 135 5.28 4.98 22.36
N GLU A 136 5.27 3.67 22.61
CA GLU A 136 6.49 2.85 22.63
C GLU A 136 7.21 2.88 21.27
N VAL A 137 6.49 2.65 20.17
CA VAL A 137 7.04 2.69 18.81
C VAL A 137 7.70 4.05 18.50
N LEU A 138 7.13 5.15 18.98
CA LEU A 138 7.66 6.50 18.74
C LEU A 138 8.84 6.89 19.63
N THR A 139 9.04 6.18 20.74
CA THR A 139 10.06 6.53 21.75
C THR A 139 11.25 5.57 21.79
N VAL A 140 11.11 4.36 21.24
CA VAL A 140 12.24 3.43 21.06
C VAL A 140 13.25 4.03 20.08
N LYS A 141 14.49 4.22 20.56
CA LYS A 141 15.64 4.69 19.78
C LYS A 141 16.37 3.54 19.10
#